data_AF-A0AB38CW72-F1
#
_entry.id   AF-A0AB38CW72-F1
#
_cell.length_a   1.000
_cell.length_b   1.000
_cell.length_c   1.000
_cell.angle_alpha   90.00
_cell.angle_beta   90.00
_cell.angle_gamma   90.00
#
_symmetry.space_group_name_H-M   'P 1'
#
loop_
_entity.id
_entity.type
_entity.pdbx_description
1 polymer ?
#
loop_
_entity_poly.entity_id
_entity_poly.type
_entity_poly.pdbx_seq_one_letter_code
_entity_poly.pdbx_strand_id
1 'polypeptide(L)' 'MTTAFEQYQERRATYNDAIRAQGDLPWFEDPTRRLAVCKRLGLAEGTEPLEVRRALFERSGLGTGRNSSYTNRGENLV' A
#
# COMPACT_ATOMS: atom_id res chain seq x y z
N MET A 1 4.53 -17.73 -4.99
CA MET A 1 3.25 -17.32 -4.35
C MET A 1 3.29 -15.82 -4.15
N THR A 2 2.44 -15.07 -4.83
CA THR A 2 2.37 -13.60 -4.71
C THR A 2 1.73 -13.23 -3.38
N THR A 3 2.41 -12.43 -2.56
CA THR A 3 1.92 -12.00 -1.25
C THR A 3 0.70 -11.09 -1.39
N ALA A 4 -0.12 -11.00 -0.33
CA ALA A 4 -1.28 -10.09 -0.32
C ALA A 4 -0.86 -8.62 -0.53
N PHE A 5 0.35 -8.26 -0.10
CA PHE A 5 0.93 -6.95 -0.33
C PHE A 5 1.27 -6.72 -1.81
N GLU A 6 1.90 -7.69 -2.49
CA GLU A 6 2.20 -7.59 -3.92
C GLU A 6 0.92 -7.45 -4.77
N GLN A 7 -0.11 -8.26 -4.51
CA GLN A 7 -1.40 -8.13 -5.20
C GLN A 7 -2.07 -6.76 -4.96
N TYR A 8 -1.93 -6.23 -3.75
CA TYR A 8 -2.37 -4.87 -3.43
C TYR A 8 -1.61 -3.82 -4.23
N GLN A 9 -0.29 -3.98 -4.38
CA GLN A 9 0.53 -3.07 -5.19
C GLN A 9 0.12 -3.10 -6.67
N GLU A 10 -0.07 -4.28 -7.25
CA GLU A 10 -0.49 -4.45 -8.64
C GLU A 10 -1.83 -3.76 -8.91
N ARG A 11 -2.83 -3.95 -8.03
CA ARG A 11 -4.13 -3.28 -8.16
C ARG A 11 -4.05 -1.76 -8.02
N ARG A 12 -3.11 -1.26 -7.23
CA ARG A 12 -2.90 0.19 -7.03
C ARG A 12 -2.03 0.80 -8.12
N ALA A 13 -1.34 0.01 -8.96
CA ALA A 13 -0.49 0.51 -10.03
C ALA A 13 -1.27 1.43 -10.98
N THR A 14 -2.42 0.98 -11.50
CA THR A 14 -3.27 1.78 -12.40
C THR A 14 -3.69 3.12 -11.78
N TYR A 15 -4.04 3.12 -10.49
CA TYR A 15 -4.41 4.35 -9.78
C TYR A 15 -3.22 5.29 -9.61
N ASN A 16 -2.04 4.76 -9.27
CA ASN A 16 -0.82 5.55 -9.15
C ASN A 16 -0.38 6.14 -10.50
N ASP A 17 -0.51 5.38 -11.58
CA ASP A 17 -0.20 5.86 -12.93
C ASP A 17 -1.18 6.95 -13.38
N ALA A 18 -2.46 6.85 -13.01
CA ALA A 18 -3.41 7.93 -13.25
C ALA A 18 -3.04 9.22 -12.50
N ILE A 19 -2.55 9.13 -11.25
CA ILE A 19 -2.05 10.28 -10.50
C ILE A 19 -0.86 10.93 -11.23
N ARG A 20 0.10 10.12 -11.70
CA ARG A 20 1.25 10.60 -12.47
C ARG A 20 0.84 11.22 -13.80
N ALA A 21 -0.13 10.64 -14.49
CA ALA A 21 -0.65 11.17 -15.74
C ALA A 21 -1.36 12.53 -15.58
N GLN A 22 -1.88 12.82 -14.38
CA GLN A 22 -2.44 14.12 -14.02
C GLN A 22 -1.37 15.15 -13.62
N GLY A 23 -0.09 14.75 -13.58
CA GLY A 23 1.02 15.60 -13.16
C GLY A 23 1.19 15.74 -11.64
N ASP A 24 0.50 14.91 -10.84
CA ASP A 24 0.71 14.84 -9.39
C ASP A 24 1.55 13.60 -9.02
N LEU A 25 2.06 13.57 -7.80
CA LEU A 25 2.83 12.44 -7.27
C LEU A 25 1.98 11.59 -6.32
N PRO A 26 2.02 10.25 -6.45
CA PRO A 26 1.55 9.34 -5.42
C PRO A 26 2.13 9.71 -4.05
N TRP A 27 1.33 9.55 -3.00
CA TRP A 27 1.69 10.01 -1.65
C TRP A 27 3.01 9.46 -1.11
N PHE A 28 3.47 8.30 -1.60
CA PHE A 28 4.74 7.68 -1.19
C PHE A 28 5.95 8.20 -1.96
N GLU A 29 5.75 8.86 -3.11
CA GLU A 29 6.80 9.54 -3.89
C GLU A 29 6.93 11.01 -3.48
N ASP A 30 5.84 11.63 -3.01
CA ASP A 30 5.87 12.96 -2.41
C ASP A 30 6.49 12.91 -0.99
N PRO A 31 7.60 13.62 -0.73
CA PRO A 31 8.30 13.55 0.55
C PRO A 31 7.45 14.09 1.72
N THR A 32 6.61 15.09 1.49
CA THR A 32 5.77 15.71 2.52
C THR A 32 4.63 14.79 2.92
N ARG A 33 3.93 14.21 1.93
CA ARG A 33 2.83 13.25 2.14
C ARG A 33 3.37 11.96 2.76
N ARG A 34 4.52 11.46 2.31
CA ARG A 34 5.18 10.28 2.91
C ARG A 34 5.53 10.54 4.37
N LEU A 35 6.06 11.72 4.69
CA LEU A 35 6.41 12.09 6.06
C LEU A 35 5.19 12.08 7.00
N ALA A 36 4.06 12.62 6.53
CA ALA A 36 2.81 12.59 7.29
C ALA A 36 2.37 11.14 7.58
N VAL A 37 2.53 10.23 6.63
CA VAL A 37 2.25 8.80 6.83
C VAL A 37 3.25 8.17 7.80
N CYS A 38 4.55 8.47 7.69
CA CYS A 38 5.56 7.98 8.63
C CYS A 38 5.23 8.38 10.07
N LYS A 39 4.90 9.66 10.29
CA LYS A 39 4.47 10.19 11.60
C LYS A 39 3.23 9.46 12.13
N ARG A 40 2.24 9.21 11.27
CA ARG A 40 1.02 8.46 11.64
C ARG A 40 1.30 7.00 12.01
N LEU A 41 2.33 6.41 11.43
CA LEU A 41 2.75 5.03 11.68
C LEU A 41 3.80 4.92 12.81
N GLY A 42 4.33 6.04 13.31
CA GLY A 42 5.44 6.04 14.28
C GLY A 42 6.77 5.58 13.67
N LEU A 43 6.95 5.71 12.35
CA LEU A 43 8.16 5.33 11.62
C LEU A 43 9.13 6.50 11.49
N ALA A 44 10.42 6.18 11.34
CA ALA A 44 11.46 7.17 11.09
C ALA A 44 11.23 7.90 9.75
N GLU A 45 11.62 9.17 9.66
CA GLU A 45 11.43 10.01 8.47
C GLU A 45 12.20 9.48 7.25
N GLY A 46 13.33 8.80 7.49
CA GLY A 46 14.14 8.15 6.46
C GLY A 46 13.69 6.73 6.09
N THR A 47 12.50 6.30 6.51
CA THR A 47 12.02 4.95 6.17
C THR A 47 11.75 4.84 4.67
N GLU A 48 12.22 3.74 4.08
CA GLU A 48 12.06 3.48 2.66
C GLU A 48 10.58 3.49 2.24
N PRO A 49 10.22 4.07 1.09
CA PRO A 49 8.82 4.20 0.66
C PRO A 49 8.08 2.85 0.63
N LEU A 50 8.77 1.78 0.26
CA LEU A 50 8.20 0.43 0.21
C LEU A 50 7.83 -0.08 1.61
N GLU A 51 8.70 0.15 2.60
CA GLU A 51 8.48 -0.25 3.99
C GLU A 51 7.33 0.55 4.62
N VAL A 52 7.24 1.85 4.33
CA VAL A 52 6.11 2.71 4.75
C VAL A 52 4.79 2.19 4.17
N ARG A 53 4.79 1.82 2.87
CA ARG A 53 3.61 1.25 2.20
C ARG A 53 3.20 -0.08 2.82
N ARG A 54 4.18 -0.95 3.15
CA ARG A 54 3.94 -2.24 3.80
C ARG A 54 3.34 -2.06 5.19
N ALA A 55 3.93 -1.20 6.02
CA ALA A 55 3.44 -0.91 7.36
C ALA A 55 2.01 -0.32 7.33
N LEU A 56 1.73 0.56 6.37
CA LEU A 56 0.37 1.10 6.18
C LEU A 56 -0.62 -0.01 5.77
N PHE A 57 -0.21 -0.90 4.86
CA PHE A 57 -1.00 -2.05 4.43
C PHE A 57 -1.32 -2.99 5.60
N GLU A 58 -0.32 -3.33 6.41
CA GLU A 58 -0.47 -4.19 7.59
C GLU A 58 -1.41 -3.54 8.63
N ARG A 59 -1.25 -2.23 8.90
CA ARG A 59 -2.12 -1.47 9.80
C ARG A 59 -3.56 -1.38 9.31
N SER A 60 -3.78 -1.34 8.00
CA SER A 60 -5.13 -1.25 7.42
C SER A 60 -5.96 -2.52 7.57
N GLY A 61 -5.36 -3.62 8.06
CA GLY A 61 -6.04 -4.91 8.22
C GLY A 61 -6.25 -5.67 6.91
N LEU A 62 -5.79 -5.12 5.79
CA LEU A 62 -5.86 -5.74 4.47
C LEU A 62 -4.92 -6.94 4.32
N GLY A 63 -3.88 -7.05 5.15
CA GLY A 63 -2.96 -8.19 5.16
C GLY A 63 -3.23 -9.26 6.22
N THR A 64 -4.09 -9.00 7.21
CA THR A 64 -4.16 -9.79 8.46
C THR A 64 -5.47 -10.53 8.68
N GLY A 65 -6.26 -10.79 7.64
CA GLY A 65 -7.49 -11.60 7.72
C GLY A 65 -8.66 -10.98 8.51
N ARG A 66 -8.42 -10.02 9.42
CA ARG A 66 -9.45 -9.34 10.24
C ARG A 66 -10.38 -8.42 9.45
N ASN A 67 -9.91 -7.90 8.31
CA ASN A 67 -10.68 -7.08 7.36
C ASN A 67 -10.29 -7.37 5.90
N SER A 68 -9.64 -8.51 5.67
CA SER A 68 -8.98 -8.78 4.41
C SER A 68 -9.94 -9.43 3.42
N SER A 69 -10.54 -8.60 2.56
CA SER A 69 -11.09 -9.04 1.28
C SER A 69 -10.00 -9.49 0.28
N TYR A 70 -8.73 -9.51 0.70
CA TYR A 70 -7.57 -9.79 -0.14
C TYR A 70 -6.91 -11.15 0.16
N THR A 71 -7.15 -11.77 1.32
CA THR A 71 -6.62 -13.11 1.64
C THR A 71 -7.57 -14.26 1.29
N ASN A 72 -8.84 -14.01 0.96
CA ASN A 72 -9.87 -15.04 0.74
C ASN A 72 -10.53 -14.99 -0.65
N ARG A 73 -9.75 -14.84 -1.72
CA ARG A 73 -10.26 -15.05 -3.09
C ARG A 73 -9.37 -16.00 -3.89
N GLY A 74 -9.03 -17.12 -3.26
CA GLY A 74 -8.24 -18.21 -3.84
C GLY A 74 -8.96 -19.57 -3.88
N GLU A 75 -10.08 -19.75 -3.17
CA GLU A 75 -10.84 -21.01 -3.16
C GLU A 75 -12.34 -20.72 -3.27
N ASN A 76 -12.86 -20.52 -4.48
CA ASN A 76 -14.10 -21.11 -4.98
C ASN A 76 -14.32 -20.66 -6.43
N LEU A 77 -13.60 -21.29 -7.34
CA LEU A 77 -13.94 -21.34 -8.75
C LEU A 77 -13.80 -22.82 -9.14
N VAL A 78 -14.78 -23.64 -8.76
CA VAL A 78 -15.50 -24.66 -9.56
C VAL A 78 -16.68 -25.14 -8.73
#